data_AF-A0A5J9SZV6-F1
#
_entry.id   AF-A0A5J9SZV6-F1
#
_cell.length_a   1.000
_cell.length_b   1.000
_cell.length_c   1.000
_cell.angle_alpha   90.00
_cell.angle_beta   90.00
_cell.angle_gamma   90.00
#
_symmetry.space_group_name_H-M   'P 1'
#
loop_
_entity.id
_entity.type
_entity.pdbx_description
1 polymer ?
#
loop_
_entity_poly.entity_id
_entity_poly.type
_entity_poly.pdbx_seq_one_letter_code
_entity_poly.pdbx_strand_id
1 'polypeptide(L)'
;MQKRYILGLGKINIILILMAMKTILQFMVLALVFDILTSPQAWAEVDCYGDKELVKVKCKKTLEVLGPYVDPNPSCIRVVEQSDMACICGIIKPEEEIYISIIRFLRLARTCRKPVPAPGQKCGTYTIPHPSPVPPSRIH
;
A
#
# COMPACT_ATOMS: atom_id res chain seq x y z
N MET A 1 59.76 40.97 13.67
CA MET A 1 59.65 39.60 13.11
C MET A 1 58.50 38.78 13.73
N GLN A 2 58.23 38.87 15.04
CA GLN A 2 57.21 38.05 15.75
C GLN A 2 55.76 38.18 15.25
N LYS A 3 55.32 39.39 14.87
CA LYS A 3 53.92 39.67 14.46
C LYS A 3 53.51 39.01 13.13
N ARG A 4 54.47 38.75 12.24
CA ARG A 4 54.25 38.02 10.97
C ARG A 4 54.12 36.51 11.18
N TYR A 5 54.79 35.95 12.20
CA TYR A 5 54.70 34.53 12.55
C TYR A 5 53.34 34.16 13.15
N ILE A 6 52.79 34.98 14.06
CA ILE A 6 51.47 34.74 14.69
C ILE A 6 50.33 34.84 13.65
N LEU A 7 50.42 35.80 12.72
CA LEU A 7 49.46 35.94 11.61
C LEU A 7 49.56 34.79 10.58
N GLY A 8 50.76 34.22 10.42
CA GLY A 8 51.00 33.03 9.59
C GLY A 8 50.41 31.76 10.19
N LEU A 9 50.62 31.52 11.49
CA LEU A 9 49.99 30.39 12.21
C LEU A 9 48.46 30.47 12.20
N GLY A 10 47.88 31.67 12.35
CA GLY A 10 46.43 31.86 12.26
C GLY A 10 45.86 31.50 10.88
N LYS A 11 46.54 31.91 9.80
CA LYS A 11 46.14 31.57 8.43
C LYS A 11 46.31 30.08 8.11
N ILE A 12 47.37 29.44 8.60
CA ILE A 12 47.61 27.99 8.43
C ILE A 12 46.50 27.19 9.14
N ASN A 13 46.15 27.57 10.38
CA ASN A 13 45.05 26.95 11.12
C ASN A 13 43.70 27.14 10.40
N ILE A 14 43.43 28.31 9.84
CA ILE A 14 42.21 28.55 9.04
C ILE A 14 42.17 27.68 7.78
N ILE A 15 43.28 27.59 7.02
CA ILE A 15 43.36 26.76 5.81
C ILE A 15 43.15 25.27 6.17
N LEU A 16 43.74 24.81 7.28
CA LEU A 16 43.57 23.45 7.78
C LEU A 16 42.11 23.17 8.16
N ILE A 17 41.43 24.12 8.82
CA ILE A 17 40.00 24.02 9.17
C ILE A 17 39.13 23.98 7.92
N LEU A 18 39.42 24.78 6.89
CA LEU A 18 38.66 24.79 5.64
C LEU A 18 38.81 23.48 4.84
N MET A 19 40.02 22.91 4.82
CA MET A 19 40.27 21.60 4.20
C MET A 19 39.58 20.46 4.98
N ALA A 20 39.58 20.53 6.32
CA ALA A 20 38.87 19.58 7.17
C ALA A 20 37.34 19.68 6.99
N MET A 21 36.77 20.88 6.96
CA MET A 21 35.34 21.08 6.74
C MET A 21 34.89 20.59 5.36
N LYS A 22 35.71 20.82 4.32
CA LYS A 22 35.43 20.32 2.96
C LYS A 22 35.46 18.80 2.90
N THR A 23 36.42 18.15 3.54
CA THR A 23 36.52 16.68 3.57
C THR A 23 35.38 16.06 4.38
N ILE A 24 35.05 16.62 5.55
CA ILE A 24 33.88 16.20 6.34
C ILE A 24 32.59 16.34 5.51
N LEU A 25 32.39 17.48 4.85
CA LEU A 25 31.20 17.69 4.00
C LEU A 25 31.12 16.66 2.86
N GLN A 26 32.24 16.32 2.23
CA GLN A 26 32.29 15.28 1.19
C GLN A 26 31.93 13.90 1.72
N PHE A 27 32.47 13.51 2.88
CA PHE A 27 32.13 12.23 3.51
C PHE A 27 30.65 12.14 3.92
N MET A 28 30.09 13.23 4.44
CA MET A 28 28.66 13.30 4.79
C MET A 28 27.76 13.10 3.56
N VAL A 29 28.08 13.75 2.43
CA VAL A 29 27.33 13.58 1.18
C VAL A 29 27.46 12.15 0.65
N LEU A 30 28.67 11.56 0.71
CA LEU A 30 28.91 10.18 0.29
C LEU A 30 28.14 9.16 1.14
N ALA A 31 28.10 9.36 2.46
CA ALA A 31 27.32 8.52 3.38
C ALA A 31 25.83 8.58 3.05
N LEU A 32 25.27 9.78 2.86
CA LEU A 32 23.86 9.96 2.49
C LEU A 32 23.49 9.25 1.17
N VAL A 33 24.36 9.33 0.16
CA VAL A 33 24.14 8.64 -1.12
C VAL A 33 24.23 7.11 -0.96
N PHE A 34 25.16 6.63 -0.12
CA PHE A 34 25.32 5.21 0.16
C PHE A 34 24.13 4.64 0.95
N ASP A 35 23.57 5.40 1.89
CA ASP A 35 22.36 5.01 2.62
C ASP A 35 21.15 4.88 1.68
N ILE A 36 21.00 5.78 0.70
CA ILE A 36 19.95 5.67 -0.33
C ILE A 36 20.15 4.40 -1.17
N LEU A 37 21.38 4.13 -1.61
CA LEU A 37 21.73 2.98 -2.45
C LEU A 37 21.62 1.62 -1.73
N THR A 38 21.86 1.60 -0.42
CA THR A 38 21.82 0.38 0.40
C THR A 38 20.49 0.14 1.07
N SER A 39 19.61 1.15 1.15
CA SER A 39 18.20 0.87 1.37
C SER A 39 17.74 -0.01 0.20
N PRO A 40 17.22 -1.22 0.45
CA PRO A 40 16.36 -1.81 -0.55
C PRO A 40 15.27 -0.77 -0.68
N GLN A 41 15.26 -0.07 -1.81
CA GLN A 41 14.12 0.68 -2.26
C GLN A 41 13.05 -0.40 -2.29
N ALA A 42 12.31 -0.53 -1.18
CA ALA A 42 11.06 -1.24 -1.17
C ALA A 42 10.33 -0.50 -2.27
N TRP A 43 10.32 -1.12 -3.46
CA TRP A 43 9.37 -0.76 -4.47
C TRP A 43 8.10 -0.65 -3.67
N ALA A 44 7.52 0.54 -3.61
CA ALA A 44 6.18 0.68 -3.13
C ALA A 44 5.37 -0.16 -4.12
N GLU A 45 5.31 -1.47 -3.87
CA GLU A 45 4.29 -2.34 -4.39
C GLU A 45 3.05 -1.57 -4.04
N VAL A 46 2.37 -1.08 -5.07
CA VAL A 46 1.19 -0.22 -4.91
C VAL A 46 0.25 -0.98 -4.00
N ASP A 47 0.28 -0.62 -2.72
CA ASP A 47 -0.44 -1.37 -1.72
C ASP A 47 -1.88 -0.87 -1.74
N CYS A 48 -2.82 -1.80 -1.67
CA CYS A 48 -4.24 -1.46 -1.72
C CYS A 48 -4.79 -1.14 -0.31
N TYR A 49 -3.94 -0.77 0.66
CA TYR A 49 -4.39 -0.45 2.01
C TYR A 49 -5.28 0.80 2.01
N GLY A 50 -4.86 1.86 1.31
CA GLY A 50 -5.66 3.08 1.17
C GLY A 50 -7.01 2.81 0.49
N ASP A 51 -6.99 2.03 -0.59
CA ASP A 51 -8.18 1.61 -1.31
C ASP A 51 -9.13 0.79 -0.43
N LYS A 52 -8.58 -0.16 0.36
CA LYS A 52 -9.36 -0.97 1.31
C LYS A 52 -10.10 -0.07 2.30
N GLU A 53 -9.42 0.88 2.92
CA GLU A 53 -10.04 1.78 3.90
C GLU A 53 -11.11 2.66 3.24
N LEU A 54 -10.87 3.14 2.02
CA LEU A 54 -11.85 3.95 1.30
C LEU A 54 -13.09 3.13 0.92
N VAL A 55 -12.92 1.89 0.45
CA VAL A 55 -14.01 0.95 0.17
C VAL A 55 -14.80 0.66 1.45
N LYS A 56 -14.12 0.37 2.57
CA LYS A 56 -14.77 0.13 3.87
C LYS A 56 -15.67 1.29 4.27
N VAL A 57 -15.17 2.51 4.17
CA VAL A 57 -15.91 3.72 4.57
C VAL A 57 -17.08 3.99 3.62
N LYS A 58 -16.86 3.99 2.30
CA LYS A 58 -17.89 4.37 1.33
C LYS A 58 -18.94 3.29 1.08
N CYS A 59 -18.56 2.03 1.25
CA CYS A 59 -19.41 0.86 1.00
C CYS A 59 -19.89 0.18 2.29
N LYS A 60 -19.70 0.80 3.46
CA LYS A 60 -20.01 0.22 4.78
C LYS A 60 -21.35 -0.52 4.82
N LYS A 61 -22.43 0.10 4.34
CA LYS A 61 -23.77 -0.49 4.35
C LYS A 61 -23.93 -1.71 3.44
N THR A 62 -23.26 -1.71 2.30
CA THR A 62 -23.24 -2.85 1.38
C THR A 62 -22.42 -4.01 1.93
N LEU A 63 -21.36 -3.71 2.69
CA LEU A 63 -20.43 -4.71 3.25
C LEU A 63 -20.87 -5.26 4.61
N GLU A 64 -21.81 -4.60 5.29
CA GLU A 64 -22.28 -4.95 6.64
C GLU A 64 -22.65 -6.43 6.75
N VAL A 65 -22.24 -7.11 7.82
CA VAL A 65 -22.49 -8.56 8.01
C VAL A 65 -23.96 -8.84 8.31
N LEU A 66 -24.58 -7.98 9.12
CA LEU A 66 -25.93 -8.15 9.62
C LEU A 66 -26.98 -7.45 8.75
N GLY A 67 -28.21 -7.94 8.83
CA GLY A 67 -29.36 -7.35 8.13
C GLY A 67 -29.45 -7.74 6.64
N PRO A 68 -30.38 -7.14 5.89
CA PRO A 68 -30.52 -7.40 4.45
C PRO A 68 -29.33 -6.85 3.66
N TYR A 69 -29.16 -7.35 2.43
CA TYR A 69 -28.21 -6.76 1.50
C TYR A 69 -28.72 -5.39 1.03
N VAL A 70 -27.84 -4.39 1.08
CA VAL A 70 -28.14 -3.03 0.60
C VAL A 70 -27.28 -2.75 -0.62
N ASP A 71 -27.93 -2.41 -1.73
CA ASP A 71 -27.24 -2.07 -2.97
C ASP A 71 -26.28 -0.88 -2.79
N PRO A 72 -25.12 -0.88 -3.48
CA PRO A 72 -24.13 0.17 -3.36
C PRO A 72 -24.68 1.51 -3.90
N ASN A 73 -24.42 2.59 -3.16
CA ASN A 73 -24.67 3.94 -3.64
C ASN A 73 -23.61 4.37 -4.68
N PRO A 74 -23.86 5.45 -5.47
CA PRO A 74 -22.91 5.90 -6.50
C PRO A 74 -21.50 6.24 -5.97
N SER A 75 -21.39 6.70 -4.72
CA SER A 75 -20.10 7.00 -4.09
C SER A 75 -19.28 5.73 -3.85
N CYS A 76 -19.94 4.66 -3.39
CA CYS A 76 -19.32 3.34 -3.23
C CYS A 76 -18.89 2.77 -4.59
N ILE A 77 -19.75 2.83 -5.61
CA ILE A 77 -19.44 2.34 -6.97
C ILE A 77 -18.16 2.98 -7.51
N ARG A 78 -18.06 4.31 -7.47
CA ARG A 78 -16.89 5.04 -7.99
C ARG A 78 -15.58 4.64 -7.32
N VAL A 79 -15.60 4.37 -6.01
CA VAL A 79 -14.41 3.91 -5.30
C VAL A 79 -14.05 2.50 -5.75
N VAL A 80 -15.01 1.58 -5.79
CA VAL A 80 -14.77 0.19 -6.22
C VAL A 80 -14.24 0.12 -7.65
N GLU A 81 -14.72 0.99 -8.54
CA GLU A 81 -14.23 1.11 -9.92
C GLU A 81 -12.75 1.47 -9.99
N GLN A 82 -12.27 2.29 -9.06
CA GLN A 82 -10.89 2.77 -8.98
C GLN A 82 -9.97 1.84 -8.18
N SER A 83 -10.51 0.98 -7.33
CA SER A 83 -9.73 0.12 -6.44
C SER A 83 -9.35 -1.23 -7.07
N ASP A 84 -8.27 -1.84 -6.59
CA ASP A 84 -7.96 -3.25 -6.85
C ASP A 84 -8.66 -4.15 -5.83
N MET A 85 -9.85 -4.62 -6.20
CA MET A 85 -10.66 -5.50 -5.35
C MET A 85 -10.01 -6.86 -5.09
N ALA A 86 -9.15 -7.36 -5.98
CA ALA A 86 -8.45 -8.62 -5.80
C ALA A 86 -7.30 -8.46 -4.80
N CYS A 87 -6.55 -7.36 -4.87
CA CYS A 87 -5.56 -7.01 -3.86
C CYS A 87 -6.22 -6.83 -2.48
N ILE A 88 -7.31 -6.04 -2.39
CA ILE A 88 -8.01 -5.78 -1.13
C ILE A 88 -8.43 -7.11 -0.49
N CYS A 89 -9.01 -7.99 -1.28
CA CYS A 89 -9.43 -9.33 -0.89
C CYS A 89 -8.30 -10.14 -0.25
N GLY A 90 -7.06 -10.00 -0.71
CA GLY A 90 -5.88 -10.65 -0.12
C GLY A 90 -5.42 -10.07 1.22
N ILE A 91 -5.74 -8.82 1.51
CA ILE A 91 -5.28 -8.09 2.72
C ILE A 91 -6.39 -7.81 3.74
N ILE A 92 -7.59 -8.35 3.54
CA ILE A 92 -8.65 -8.35 4.57
C ILE A 92 -8.22 -9.26 5.70
N LYS A 93 -8.20 -8.71 6.92
CA LYS A 93 -7.81 -9.48 8.11
C LYS A 93 -9.02 -10.14 8.77
N PRO A 94 -8.83 -11.26 9.49
CA PRO A 94 -9.90 -11.93 10.23
C PRO A 94 -10.68 -10.98 11.16
N GLU A 95 -10.00 -10.03 11.81
CA GLU A 95 -10.64 -9.05 12.70
C GLU A 95 -11.60 -8.10 11.96
N GLU A 96 -11.43 -7.91 10.65
CA GLU A 96 -12.29 -7.05 9.84
C GLU A 96 -13.54 -7.78 9.35
N GLU A 97 -13.49 -9.11 9.27
CA GLU A 97 -14.61 -9.94 8.80
C GLU A 97 -15.81 -9.93 9.74
N ILE A 98 -15.63 -9.46 10.98
CA ILE A 98 -16.74 -9.26 11.93
C ILE A 98 -17.68 -8.13 11.50
N TYR A 99 -17.22 -7.21 10.65
CA TYR A 99 -18.00 -6.10 10.11
C TYR A 99 -17.96 -5.98 8.58
N ILE A 100 -17.12 -6.76 7.90
CA ILE A 100 -17.07 -6.91 6.43
C ILE A 100 -17.49 -8.34 6.06
N SER A 101 -18.65 -8.49 5.44
CA SER A 101 -19.04 -9.76 4.83
C SER A 101 -18.26 -10.00 3.55
N ILE A 102 -17.36 -10.99 3.54
CA ILE A 102 -16.59 -11.38 2.35
C ILE A 102 -17.51 -11.75 1.17
N ILE A 103 -18.64 -12.41 1.46
CA ILE A 103 -19.63 -12.77 0.42
C ILE A 103 -20.20 -11.51 -0.23
N ARG A 104 -20.54 -10.48 0.57
CA ARG A 104 -21.05 -9.20 0.05
C ARG A 104 -19.96 -8.40 -0.67
N PHE A 105 -18.72 -8.46 -0.19
CA PHE A 105 -17.56 -7.87 -0.86
C PHE A 105 -17.37 -8.46 -2.26
N LEU A 106 -17.36 -9.80 -2.37
CA LEU A 106 -17.25 -10.50 -3.65
C LEU A 106 -18.43 -10.19 -4.58
N ARG A 107 -19.66 -10.08 -4.03
CA ARG A 107 -20.84 -9.66 -4.80
C ARG A 107 -20.66 -8.23 -5.33
N LEU A 108 -20.23 -7.30 -4.48
CA LEU A 108 -19.98 -5.91 -4.86
C LEU A 108 -18.93 -5.79 -5.97
N ALA A 109 -17.81 -6.50 -5.84
CA ALA A 109 -16.77 -6.53 -6.86
C ALA A 109 -17.31 -7.01 -8.21
N ARG A 110 -18.10 -8.10 -8.21
CA ARG A 110 -18.75 -8.62 -9.43
C ARG A 110 -19.77 -7.64 -10.02
N THR A 111 -20.58 -6.98 -9.17
CA THR A 111 -21.53 -5.95 -9.61
C THR A 111 -20.80 -4.81 -10.33
N CYS A 112 -19.63 -4.40 -9.84
CA CYS A 112 -18.79 -3.38 -10.46
C CYS A 112 -17.85 -3.91 -11.56
N ARG A 113 -17.99 -5.18 -11.97
CA ARG A 113 -17.12 -5.85 -12.97
C ARG A 113 -15.62 -5.80 -12.63
N LYS A 114 -15.29 -5.80 -11.35
CA LYS A 114 -13.90 -5.85 -10.87
C LYS A 114 -13.43 -7.30 -10.75
N PRO A 115 -12.14 -7.57 -11.02
CA PRO A 115 -11.58 -8.90 -10.83
C PRO A 115 -11.63 -9.28 -9.35
N VAL A 116 -11.83 -10.57 -9.11
CA VAL A 116 -11.72 -11.22 -7.80
C VAL A 116 -10.82 -12.45 -7.95
N PRO A 117 -10.24 -12.97 -6.86
CA PRO A 117 -9.38 -14.15 -6.94
C PRO A 117 -10.10 -15.36 -7.55
N ALA A 118 -9.32 -16.27 -8.12
CA ALA A 118 -9.85 -17.46 -8.77
C ALA A 118 -10.49 -18.43 -7.76
N PRO A 119 -11.37 -19.35 -8.20
CA PRO A 119 -11.80 -20.46 -7.36
C PRO A 119 -10.63 -21.21 -6.71
N GLY A 120 -10.80 -21.59 -5.45
CA GLY A 120 -9.74 -22.21 -4.63
C GLY A 120 -8.77 -21.20 -4.00
N GLN A 121 -8.73 -19.94 -4.44
CA GLN A 121 -7.96 -18.89 -3.77
C GLN A 121 -8.71 -18.28 -2.58
N LYS A 122 -7.96 -17.62 -1.69
CA LYS A 122 -8.50 -16.99 -0.48
C LYS A 122 -8.85 -15.52 -0.70
N CYS A 123 -9.87 -15.10 0.04
CA CYS A 123 -10.29 -13.72 0.25
C CYS A 123 -10.44 -13.50 1.75
N GLY A 124 -9.47 -12.86 2.39
CA GLY A 124 -9.28 -12.96 3.84
C GLY A 124 -9.19 -14.43 4.24
N THR A 125 -10.07 -14.87 5.14
CA THR A 125 -10.17 -16.26 5.58
C THR A 125 -11.05 -17.13 4.68
N TYR A 126 -11.90 -16.53 3.84
CA TYR A 126 -12.85 -17.24 2.99
C TYR A 126 -12.18 -17.84 1.76
N THR A 127 -12.43 -19.12 1.49
CA THR A 127 -11.95 -19.78 0.25
C THR A 127 -13.04 -19.72 -0.80
N ILE A 128 -12.72 -19.21 -1.99
CA ILE A 128 -13.68 -19.04 -3.07
C ILE A 128 -14.09 -20.42 -3.61
N PRO A 129 -15.40 -20.75 -3.61
CA PRO A 129 -15.86 -22.06 -4.07
C PRO A 129 -15.70 -22.19 -5.59
N HIS A 130 -15.49 -23.43 -6.03
CA HIS A 130 -15.59 -23.77 -7.44
C HIS A 130 -17.05 -23.62 -7.89
N PRO A 131 -17.32 -23.03 -9.07
CA PRO A 131 -18.65 -23.06 -9.63
C PRO A 131 -19.05 -24.52 -9.80
N SER A 132 -20.14 -24.93 -9.14
CA SER A 132 -20.68 -26.27 -9.28
C SER A 132 -20.96 -26.54 -10.78
N PRO A 133 -20.67 -27.75 -11.28
CA PRO A 133 -21.02 -28.09 -12.66
C PRO A 133 -22.53 -27.87 -12.83
N VAL A 134 -22.89 -27.02 -13.79
CA VAL A 134 -24.29 -26.74 -14.13
C VAL A 134 -24.93 -28.07 -14.56
N PRO A 135 -25.98 -28.55 -13.87
CA PRO A 135 -26.70 -29.73 -14.34
C PRO A 135 -27.22 -29.45 -15.74
N PRO A 136 -27.10 -30.37 -16.71
CA PRO A 136 -27.60 -30.14 -18.06
C PRO A 136 -29.07 -29.75 -17.98
N SER A 137 -29.40 -28.58 -18.55
CA SER A 137 -30.74 -28.04 -18.58
C SER A 137 -31.66 -29.05 -19.25
N ARG A 138 -32.62 -29.60 -18.50
CA ARG A 138 -33.64 -30.49 -19.04
C ARG A 138 -34.55 -29.63 -19.92
N ILE A 139 -34.34 -29.70 -21.24
CA ILE A 139 -35.24 -29.13 -22.23
C ILE A 139 -36.59 -29.85 -22.05
N HIS A 140 -37.63 -29.09 -21.71
CA HIS A 140 -39.03 -29.51 -21.70
C HIS A 140 -39.81 -28.61 -22.65
#